data_AF-A0A925QI65-F1
#
_entry.id   AF-A0A925QI65-F1
#
_cell.length_a   1.000
_cell.length_b   1.000
_cell.length_c   1.000
_cell.angle_alpha   90.00
_cell.angle_beta   90.00
_cell.angle_gamma   90.00
#
_symmetry.space_group_name_H-M   'P 1'
#
loop_
_entity.id
_entity.type
_entity.pdbx_description
1 polymer ?
#
loop_
_entity_poly.entity_id
_entity_poly.type
_entity_poly.pdbx_seq_one_letter_code
_entity_poly.pdbx_strand_id
1 'polypeptide(L)'
;MFFDTVKYPTAVFKSVWLVKEENETYLLFNNLTLKGIIKLIESEVEFTAFGKDREGNNKAGFSATGKINSEDFGIAHYIQLPDGHGFLGTKLKLHVDAQLMKITTFVNLNS
;
A
#
# COMPACT_ATOMS: atom_id res chain seq x y z
N MET A 1 -10.03 -0.65 20.92
CA MET A 1 -9.41 -1.27 19.73
C MET A 1 -8.86 -0.17 18.84
N PHE A 2 -7.59 -0.22 18.45
CA PHE A 2 -6.87 0.93 17.84
C PHE A 2 -7.49 1.48 16.55
N PHE A 3 -7.95 0.59 15.67
CA PHE A 3 -8.53 0.94 14.38
C PHE A 3 -10.06 1.11 14.38
N ASP A 4 -10.75 0.79 15.49
CA ASP A 4 -12.22 0.83 15.58
C ASP A 4 -12.93 0.25 14.33
N THR A 5 -12.63 -1.03 14.04
CA THR A 5 -13.06 -1.69 12.79
C THR A 5 -14.56 -1.93 12.70
N VAL A 6 -15.32 -1.77 13.79
CA VAL A 6 -16.79 -1.74 13.76
C VAL A 6 -17.26 -0.49 13.02
N LYS A 7 -16.65 0.66 13.31
CA LYS A 7 -16.96 1.93 12.64
C LYS A 7 -16.21 2.12 11.32
N TYR A 8 -14.97 1.62 11.24
CA TYR A 8 -14.07 1.76 10.09
C TYR A 8 -13.57 0.39 9.61
N PRO A 9 -14.41 -0.42 8.95
CA PRO A 9 -14.08 -1.79 8.57
C PRO A 9 -13.01 -1.87 7.46
N THR A 10 -12.76 -0.78 6.75
CA THR A 10 -11.90 -0.74 5.57
C THR A 10 -10.80 0.30 5.71
N ALA A 11 -9.57 -0.12 5.44
CA ALA A 11 -8.50 0.78 5.01
C ALA A 11 -8.57 0.94 3.49
N VAL A 12 -8.38 2.16 2.98
CA VAL A 12 -8.45 2.43 1.54
C VAL A 12 -7.13 3.02 1.07
N PHE A 13 -6.59 2.44 0.02
CA PHE A 13 -5.40 2.95 -0.68
C PHE A 13 -5.82 3.34 -2.09
N LYS A 14 -5.71 4.63 -2.42
CA LYS A 14 -6.11 5.16 -3.72
C LYS A 14 -4.98 5.95 -4.36
N SER A 15 -4.43 5.43 -5.45
CA SER A 15 -3.40 6.10 -6.23
C SER A 15 -3.90 7.40 -6.84
N VAL A 16 -3.06 8.43 -6.81
CA VAL A 16 -3.36 9.75 -7.34
C VAL A 16 -2.49 10.03 -8.56
N TRP A 17 -1.18 9.85 -8.45
CA TRP A 17 -0.26 9.90 -9.59
C TRP A 17 0.99 9.08 -9.34
N LEU A 18 1.68 8.76 -10.44
CA LEU A 18 2.92 8.00 -10.47
C LEU A 18 3.97 8.83 -11.20
N VAL A 19 5.15 8.94 -10.61
CA VAL A 19 6.34 9.53 -11.23
C VAL A 19 7.32 8.41 -11.49
N LYS A 20 7.82 8.33 -12.73
CA LYS A 20 8.86 7.38 -13.09
C LYS A 20 10.22 7.94 -12.67
N GLU A 21 10.97 7.13 -11.94
CA GLU A 21 12.37 7.41 -11.59
C GLU A 21 13.30 6.54 -12.48
N GLU A 22 14.58 6.50 -12.13
CA GLU A 22 15.56 5.61 -12.77
C GLU A 22 15.41 4.15 -12.31
N ASN A 23 16.08 3.23 -12.99
CA ASN A 23 16.23 1.81 -12.56
C ASN A 23 14.92 1.05 -12.26
N GLU A 24 13.85 1.32 -13.01
CA GLU A 24 12.54 0.67 -12.82
C GLU A 24 11.86 0.96 -11.47
N THR A 25 12.31 2.02 -10.81
CA THR A 25 11.69 2.58 -9.62
C THR A 25 10.68 3.66 -10.00
N TYR A 26 9.65 3.81 -9.18
CA TYR A 26 8.61 4.80 -9.35
C TYR A 26 8.22 5.40 -7.99
N LEU A 27 7.99 6.71 -7.95
CA LEU A 27 7.34 7.35 -6.80
C LEU A 27 5.83 7.39 -7.03
N LEU A 28 5.10 6.67 -6.18
CA LEU A 28 3.66 6.59 -6.19
C LEU A 28 3.07 7.44 -5.07
N PHE A 29 2.27 8.43 -5.44
CA PHE A 29 1.53 9.27 -4.52
C PHE A 29 0.11 8.73 -4.36
N ASN A 30 -0.30 8.45 -3.11
CA ASN A 30 -1.56 7.77 -2.81
C ASN A 30 -2.27 8.43 -1.65
N ASN A 31 -3.59 8.49 -1.73
CA ASN A 31 -4.43 8.75 -0.58
C ASN A 31 -4.59 7.45 0.22
N LEU A 32 -4.01 7.41 1.42
CA LEU A 32 -4.27 6.38 2.41
C LEU A 32 -5.38 6.87 3.34
N THR A 33 -6.42 6.06 3.51
CA THR A 33 -7.50 6.29 4.46
C THR A 33 -7.43 5.26 5.58
N LEU A 34 -7.24 5.73 6.81
CA LEU A 34 -7.31 4.92 8.02
C LEU A 34 -8.19 5.65 9.05
N LYS A 35 -9.11 4.92 9.69
CA LYS A 35 -10.09 5.48 10.65
C LYS A 35 -10.89 6.67 10.12
N GLY A 36 -11.20 6.67 8.82
CA GLY A 36 -11.91 7.77 8.16
C GLY A 36 -11.06 9.03 7.90
N ILE A 37 -9.79 9.03 8.28
CA ILE A 37 -8.85 10.13 8.02
C ILE A 37 -8.06 9.81 6.75
N ILE A 38 -8.03 10.76 5.82
CA ILE A 38 -7.31 10.65 4.54
C ILE A 38 -6.01 11.43 4.64
N LYS A 39 -4.90 10.80 4.24
CA LYS A 39 -3.59 11.44 4.10
C LYS A 39 -2.97 11.07 2.76
N LEU A 40 -2.38 12.06 2.09
CA LEU A 40 -1.51 11.82 0.95
C LEU A 40 -0.19 11.26 1.47
N ILE A 41 0.21 10.11 0.96
CA ILE A 41 1.47 9.44 1.29
C ILE A 41 2.25 9.14 0.02
N GLU A 42 3.56 9.15 0.14
CA GLU A 42 4.49 8.74 -0.90
C GLU A 42 4.91 7.29 -0.65
N SER A 43 5.04 6.52 -1.72
CA SER A 43 5.54 5.15 -1.67
C SER A 43 6.46 4.91 -2.85
N GLU A 44 7.60 4.30 -2.60
CA GLU A 44 8.53 3.85 -3.63
C GLU A 44 8.06 2.49 -4.14
N VAL A 45 7.90 2.38 -5.46
CA VAL A 45 7.45 1.16 -6.13
C VAL A 45 8.56 0.67 -7.04
N GLU A 46 8.94 -0.59 -6.88
CA GLU A 46 9.91 -1.27 -7.71
C GLU A 46 9.20 -2.33 -8.55
N PHE A 47 9.50 -2.34 -9.86
CA PHE A 47 9.15 -3.48 -10.69
C PHE A 47 10.10 -4.64 -10.38
N THR A 48 9.58 -5.81 -10.04
CA THR A 48 10.41 -6.93 -9.59
C THR A 48 10.64 -7.98 -10.67
N ALA A 49 9.61 -8.33 -11.45
CA ALA A 49 9.71 -9.32 -12.50
C ALA A 49 8.54 -9.26 -13.48
N PHE A 50 8.77 -9.73 -14.72
CA PHE A 50 7.72 -10.06 -15.68
C PHE A 50 7.99 -11.43 -16.30
N GLY A 51 6.93 -12.22 -16.49
CA GLY A 51 7.06 -13.53 -17.10
C GLY A 51 5.72 -14.24 -17.31
N LYS A 52 5.77 -15.42 -17.89
CA LYS A 52 4.61 -16.31 -18.00
C LYS A 52 4.54 -17.26 -16.81
N ASP A 53 3.34 -17.51 -16.30
CA ASP A 53 3.11 -18.60 -15.35
C ASP A 53 3.03 -19.97 -16.07
N ARG A 54 2.81 -21.04 -15.29
CA ARG A 54 2.69 -22.42 -15.81
C ARG A 54 1.56 -22.59 -16.82
N GLU A 55 0.53 -21.75 -16.75
CA GLU A 55 -0.63 -21.76 -17.64
C GLU A 55 -0.42 -20.87 -18.87
N GLY A 56 0.73 -20.19 -18.96
CA GLY A 56 1.10 -19.31 -20.07
C GLY A 56 0.59 -17.87 -19.94
N ASN A 57 -0.03 -17.50 -18.80
CA ASN A 57 -0.54 -16.15 -18.57
C ASN A 57 0.59 -15.18 -18.25
N ASN A 58 0.52 -13.97 -18.78
CA ASN A 58 1.50 -12.92 -18.46
C ASN A 58 1.25 -12.39 -17.04
N LYS A 59 2.31 -12.40 -16.23
CA LYS A 59 2.36 -11.90 -14.86
C LYS A 59 3.39 -10.78 -14.73
N ALA A 60 3.10 -9.79 -13.90
CA ALA A 60 4.04 -8.76 -13.50
C ALA A 60 4.09 -8.67 -11.97
N GLY A 61 5.28 -8.53 -11.40
CA GLY A 61 5.53 -8.38 -9.98
C GLY A 61 5.97 -6.95 -9.64
N PHE A 62 5.53 -6.48 -8.47
CA PHE A 62 5.86 -5.18 -7.93
C PHE A 62 6.10 -5.30 -6.42
N SER A 63 7.04 -4.52 -5.90
CA SER A 63 7.16 -4.26 -4.47
C SER A 63 6.93 -2.78 -4.22
N ALA A 64 6.29 -2.44 -3.11
CA ALA A 64 6.08 -1.05 -2.71
C ALA A 64 6.42 -0.85 -1.25
N THR A 65 7.20 0.20 -0.97
CA THR A 65 7.55 0.59 0.40
C THR A 65 7.14 2.02 0.68
N GLY A 66 6.72 2.28 1.91
CA GLY A 66 6.30 3.61 2.34
C GLY A 66 6.49 3.79 3.83
N LYS A 67 6.38 5.03 4.29
CA LYS A 67 6.40 5.36 5.72
C LYS A 67 5.21 6.23 6.06
N ILE A 68 4.56 5.93 7.16
CA ILE A 68 3.47 6.74 7.71
C ILE A 68 3.72 7.02 9.17
N ASN A 69 3.12 8.09 9.69
CA ASN A 69 2.99 8.31 11.12
C ASN A 69 1.56 7.93 11.55
N SER A 70 1.42 6.99 12.48
CA SER A 70 0.11 6.54 12.97
C SER A 70 -0.69 7.65 13.67
N GLU A 71 -0.01 8.64 14.25
CA GLU A 71 -0.65 9.79 14.90
C GLU A 71 -1.41 10.67 13.90
N ASP A 72 -0.95 10.74 12.65
CA ASP A 72 -1.64 11.48 11.58
C ASP A 72 -3.05 10.94 11.32
N PHE A 73 -3.31 9.70 11.73
CA PHE A 73 -4.59 9.00 11.61
C PHE A 73 -5.32 8.86 12.96
N GLY A 74 -4.89 9.58 14.01
CA GLY A 74 -5.46 9.45 15.34
C GLY A 74 -5.27 8.05 15.94
N ILE A 75 -4.19 7.36 15.54
CA ILE A 75 -3.75 6.08 16.08
C ILE A 75 -2.49 6.37 16.91
N ALA A 76 -2.70 7.03 18.06
CA ALA A 76 -1.65 7.29 19.01
C ALA A 76 -1.55 6.12 20.00
N HIS A 77 -0.35 5.59 20.16
CA HIS A 77 -0.04 4.54 21.13
C HIS A 77 1.02 5.07 22.09
N TYR A 78 0.60 5.65 23.21
CA TYR A 78 1.49 5.82 24.37
C TYR A 78 1.63 4.47 25.08
N ILE A 79 2.19 3.46 24.40
CA ILE A 79 2.58 2.22 25.07
C ILE A 79 3.91 2.51 25.72
N GLN A 80 3.89 2.70 27.04
CA GLN A 80 5.10 2.78 27.83
C GLN A 80 5.86 1.47 27.67
N LEU A 81 7.12 1.56 27.27
CA LEU A 81 7.98 0.40 27.14
C LEU A 81 8.09 -0.31 28.50
N PRO A 82 8.23 -1.65 28.53
CA PRO A 82 8.29 -2.42 29.78
C PRO A 82 9.41 -1.98 30.74
N ASP A 83 10.44 -1.31 30.20
CA ASP A 83 11.57 -0.76 30.94
C ASP A 83 11.30 0.63 31.55
N GLY A 84 10.14 1.23 31.28
CA GLY A 84 9.76 2.55 31.77
C GLY A 84 10.46 3.73 31.09
N HIS A 85 11.34 3.48 30.10
CA HIS A 85 12.25 4.49 29.54
C HIS A 85 11.81 5.09 28.20
N GLY A 86 10.60 4.80 27.71
CA GLY A 86 10.10 5.43 26.49
C GLY A 86 8.71 4.98 26.07
N PHE A 87 8.28 5.48 24.92
CA PHE A 87 7.05 5.06 24.23
C PHE A 87 7.39 4.38 22.92
N LEU A 88 6.54 3.45 22.47
CA LEU A 88 6.66 2.87 21.13
C LEU A 88 6.56 3.98 20.07
N GLY A 89 7.49 4.00 19.11
CA GLY A 89 7.50 4.99 18.03
C GLY A 89 6.28 4.87 17.12
N THR A 90 5.84 6.01 16.57
CA THR A 90 4.61 6.13 15.76
C THR A 90 4.88 6.04 14.25
N LYS A 91 6.15 5.97 13.85
CA LYS A 91 6.58 5.75 12.47
C LYS A 91 6.40 4.28 12.10
N LEU A 92 5.50 4.00 11.17
CA LEU A 92 5.25 2.67 10.63
C LEU A 92 5.82 2.57 9.22
N LYS A 93 6.47 1.45 8.92
CA LYS A 93 6.87 1.09 7.55
C LYS A 93 5.76 0.27 6.91
N LEU A 94 5.38 0.64 5.70
CA LEU A 94 4.49 -0.13 4.83
C LEU A 94 5.35 -0.93 3.86
N HIS A 95 5.00 -2.19 3.66
CA HIS A 95 5.60 -3.07 2.67
C HIS A 95 4.49 -3.85 1.98
N VAL A 96 4.46 -3.83 0.65
CA VAL A 96 3.45 -4.51 -0.15
C VAL A 96 4.16 -5.23 -1.28
N ASP A 97 3.92 -6.52 -1.43
CA ASP A 97 4.30 -7.28 -2.61
C ASP A 97 3.04 -7.63 -3.39
N ALA A 98 3.03 -7.30 -4.68
CA ALA A 98 1.90 -7.51 -5.56
C ALA A 98 2.30 -8.28 -6.81
N GLN A 99 1.45 -9.22 -7.21
CA GLN A 99 1.54 -9.89 -8.51
C GLN A 99 0.25 -9.67 -9.28
N LEU A 100 0.36 -9.12 -10.48
CA LEU A 100 -0.76 -8.82 -11.36
C LEU A 100 -0.76 -9.79 -12.55
N MET A 101 -1.95 -10.21 -12.98
CA MET A 101 -2.16 -11.01 -14.20
C MET A 101 -2.82 -10.15 -15.26
N LYS A 102 -2.33 -10.21 -16.51
CA LYS A 102 -3.04 -9.60 -17.63
C LYS A 102 -4.28 -10.43 -17.97
N ILE A 103 -5.46 -9.89 -17.71
CA ILE A 103 -6.73 -10.48 -18.15
C ILE A 103 -7.02 -9.97 -19.57
N THR A 104 -7.17 -10.89 -20.53
CA THR A 104 -7.63 -10.56 -21.88
C THR A 104 -9.07 -11.02 -22.02
N THR A 105 -10.02 -10.08 -22.01
CA THR A 105 -11.43 -10.38 -22.23
C THR A 105 -11.76 -10.23 -23.71
N PHE A 106 -12.29 -11.28 -24.33
CA PHE A 106 -12.91 -11.19 -25.66
C PHE A 106 -14.37 -10.74 -25.48
N VAL A 107 -14.70 -9.53 -25.91
CA VAL A 107 -16.10 -9.10 -26.04
C VAL A 107 -16.64 -9.71 -27.33
N ASN A 108 -17.61 -10.63 -27.22
CA ASN A 108 -18.34 -11.12 -28.38
C ASN A 108 -19.39 -10.07 -28.76
N LEU A 109 -19.25 -9.47 -29.94
CA LEU A 109 -20.11 -8.39 -30.45
C LEU A 109 -21.32 -8.90 -31.25
N ASN A 110 -21.67 -10.18 -31.17
CA ASN A 110 -22.82 -10.72 -31.89
C ASN A 110 -24.08 -10.72 -31.01
N SER A 111 -24.78 -9.59 -30.99
CA SER A 111 -26.20 -9.49 -30.62
C SER A 111 -26.89 -8.43 -31.45
#